data_AF-A0A968PV09-F1
#
_entry.id   AF-A0A968PV09-F1
#
_cell.length_a   1.000
_cell.length_b   1.000
_cell.length_c   1.000
_cell.angle_alpha   90.00
_cell.angle_beta   90.00
_cell.angle_gamma   90.00
#
_symmetry.space_group_name_H-M   'P 1'
#
loop_
_entity.id
_entity.type
_entity.pdbx_description
1 polymer ?
#
loop_
_entity_poly.entity_id
_entity_poly.type
_entity_poly.pdbx_seq_one_letter_code
_entity_poly.pdbx_strand_id
1 'polypeptide(L)'
;MGCIYASLALVLSFSLIPYRRIEIEGLRSCPHELSDERRAYAETFGPTVGDRVRLADTNLIIEVEQDYTTYGDEVKFGGGKVIRDGMGQSPISNADGAVDAVITNALILDWWGIVKADVGIKDGNIHAIGKAGNPYIQDNVTIIIGPGTEVIAGEGMILTAGGIDSHIHMICPQQFEVAIASGVTTLIGGGTGPAAGTNATTCTSGPWNIYRMLQAMDAFPLNIGLLGKGNSAKPEGLNEQVEAGAVGLKLHEDWGTTPATIDTCLAVADEYDIQVAIHTDTLNEAGFVEDTIAAFKNRVIHTYHTEGAGGGHAPDIIKVCGEANVLPSSTNPTRPYTVNTLEEHLDMLMVCHHLDRGIPEDVAFAESRIRRETIAAEDILHDLGAFSMISSDSQAMGRIGEVILRTWQTGHKMKVQRGWLAPASTEAVEGSDRNDNFRAKRYIAKYTINPAITHGIAEHVGSIEVGKLADLCLWRPAFFGVKPELVLKGGLIAWAQMGDANASIPTPQPVHMRPMFASYGGAMTATSLTFVSQAALDQGIGDRLKPA
;
A
#
# COMPACT_ATOMS: atom_id res chain seq x y z
N MET A 1 36.97 -64.80 -41.22
CA MET A 1 35.53 -64.73 -41.55
C MET A 1 34.95 -63.60 -40.71
N GLY A 2 34.63 -62.40 -41.19
CA GLY A 2 34.43 -61.85 -42.52
C GLY A 2 33.29 -60.83 -42.38
N CYS A 3 33.53 -59.57 -42.83
CA CYS A 3 32.52 -58.53 -43.14
C CYS A 3 31.76 -57.90 -41.93
N ILE A 4 31.62 -56.58 -41.71
CA ILE A 4 31.77 -55.35 -42.52
C ILE A 4 32.06 -54.15 -41.58
N TYR A 5 32.98 -53.27 -42.00
CA TYR A 5 33.22 -51.89 -41.51
C TYR A 5 32.59 -50.90 -42.52
N ALA A 6 32.35 -49.65 -42.08
CA ALA A 6 31.82 -48.45 -42.78
C ALA A 6 30.32 -48.19 -42.52
N SER A 7 29.89 -46.99 -42.11
CA SER A 7 30.25 -45.70 -42.68
C SER A 7 30.26 -44.52 -41.70
N LEU A 8 31.19 -43.61 -42.01
CA LEU A 8 31.38 -42.26 -41.49
C LEU A 8 30.51 -41.26 -42.29
N ALA A 9 30.04 -40.20 -41.64
CA ALA A 9 29.75 -38.85 -42.17
C ALA A 9 28.69 -38.63 -43.29
N LEU A 10 27.62 -37.91 -42.94
CA LEU A 10 26.88 -36.97 -43.81
C LEU A 10 26.20 -35.93 -42.87
N VAL A 11 26.82 -34.78 -42.59
CA VAL A 11 26.69 -33.49 -43.30
C VAL A 11 25.23 -33.02 -43.49
N LEU A 12 24.83 -32.10 -42.60
CA LEU A 12 24.06 -30.86 -42.83
C LEU A 12 22.99 -30.86 -43.93
N SER A 13 21.72 -30.89 -43.50
CA SER A 13 20.64 -30.10 -44.13
C SER A 13 19.43 -29.98 -43.19
N PHE A 14 19.49 -29.10 -42.19
CA PHE A 14 18.26 -28.55 -41.62
C PHE A 14 17.97 -27.24 -42.34
N SER A 15 16.95 -27.30 -43.19
CA SER A 15 16.33 -26.19 -43.88
C SER A 15 15.98 -25.07 -42.89
N LEU A 16 16.59 -23.90 -43.12
CA LEU A 16 16.18 -22.61 -42.60
C LEU A 16 14.68 -22.41 -42.85
N ILE A 17 13.87 -22.44 -41.80
CA ILE A 17 12.52 -21.86 -41.83
C ILE A 17 12.74 -20.35 -41.64
N PRO A 18 12.42 -19.49 -42.62
CA PRO A 18 12.54 -18.06 -42.42
C PRO A 18 11.50 -17.61 -41.39
N TYR A 19 11.97 -16.94 -40.34
CA TYR A 19 11.14 -16.12 -39.46
C TYR A 19 10.31 -15.18 -40.34
N ARG A 20 8.98 -15.39 -40.41
CA ARG A 20 8.08 -14.37 -40.94
C ARG A 20 8.04 -13.25 -39.93
N ARG A 21 8.59 -12.10 -40.31
CA ARG A 21 8.27 -10.80 -39.74
C ARG A 21 6.74 -10.63 -39.87
N ILE A 22 6.02 -10.58 -38.76
CA ILE A 22 4.61 -10.17 -38.77
C ILE A 22 4.65 -8.65 -38.91
N GLU A 23 4.56 -8.17 -40.14
CA GLU A 23 4.26 -6.77 -40.40
C GLU A 23 2.77 -6.55 -40.12
N ILE A 24 2.46 -5.81 -39.06
CA ILE A 24 1.09 -5.37 -38.76
C ILE A 24 0.77 -4.18 -39.66
N GLU A 25 0.52 -4.42 -40.94
CA GLU A 25 -0.13 -3.44 -41.80
C GLU A 25 -1.28 -4.10 -42.58
N GLY A 26 -2.50 -3.76 -42.15
CA GLY A 26 -3.71 -3.81 -42.96
C GLY A 26 -4.33 -5.19 -43.21
N LEU A 27 -5.14 -5.68 -42.27
CA LEU A 27 -6.07 -6.78 -42.54
C LEU A 27 -7.48 -6.46 -42.02
N ARG A 28 -8.42 -6.35 -42.97
CA ARG A 28 -9.85 -6.58 -42.73
C ARG A 28 -10.03 -8.10 -42.55
N SER A 29 -9.96 -8.61 -41.33
CA SER A 29 -10.23 -10.02 -41.00
C SER A 29 -11.38 -10.16 -40.00
N CYS A 30 -11.94 -11.37 -39.95
CA CYS A 30 -13.17 -11.73 -39.24
C CYS A 30 -13.00 -11.55 -37.71
N PRO A 31 -14.02 -11.07 -36.96
CA PRO A 31 -13.88 -10.73 -35.53
C PRO A 31 -13.40 -11.87 -34.61
N HIS A 32 -13.55 -13.13 -35.03
CA HIS A 32 -13.22 -14.30 -34.22
C HIS A 32 -11.71 -14.61 -34.16
N GLU A 33 -10.96 -14.45 -35.27
CA GLU A 33 -9.51 -14.79 -35.32
C GLU A 33 -8.66 -13.79 -34.51
N LEU A 34 -9.00 -12.49 -34.58
CA LEU A 34 -8.35 -11.44 -33.77
C LEU A 34 -8.54 -11.63 -32.26
N SER A 35 -9.59 -12.34 -31.83
CA SER A 35 -9.86 -12.61 -30.41
C SER A 35 -8.99 -13.72 -29.82
N ASP A 36 -8.61 -14.72 -30.63
CA ASP A 36 -7.79 -15.84 -30.20
C ASP A 36 -6.29 -15.44 -30.08
N GLU A 37 -5.80 -14.58 -30.98
CA GLU A 37 -4.44 -14.03 -30.92
C GLU A 37 -4.23 -13.15 -29.68
N ARG A 38 -5.20 -12.28 -29.36
CA ARG A 38 -5.13 -11.39 -28.18
C ARG A 38 -5.20 -12.17 -26.87
N ARG A 39 -6.00 -13.25 -26.82
CA ARG A 39 -6.01 -14.16 -25.68
C ARG A 39 -4.66 -14.86 -25.51
N ALA A 40 -4.08 -15.38 -26.59
CA ALA A 40 -2.77 -16.04 -26.54
C ALA A 40 -1.66 -15.07 -26.08
N TYR A 41 -1.71 -13.81 -26.51
CA TYR A 41 -0.82 -12.76 -26.02
C TYR A 41 -0.99 -12.55 -24.51
N ALA A 42 -2.23 -12.34 -24.04
CA ALA A 42 -2.52 -12.11 -22.63
C ALA A 42 -2.13 -13.30 -21.73
N GLU A 43 -2.30 -14.53 -22.21
CA GLU A 43 -1.87 -15.75 -21.51
C GLU A 43 -0.33 -15.88 -21.43
N THR A 44 0.39 -15.29 -22.38
CA THR A 44 1.86 -15.39 -22.47
C THR A 44 2.57 -14.26 -21.72
N PHE A 45 2.09 -13.04 -21.88
CA PHE A 45 2.75 -11.81 -21.43
C PHE A 45 1.87 -10.97 -20.49
N GLY A 46 0.65 -11.39 -20.18
CA GLY A 46 -0.33 -10.56 -19.48
C GLY A 46 -1.05 -9.57 -20.41
N PRO A 47 -2.09 -8.88 -19.90
CA PRO A 47 -2.93 -7.98 -20.70
C PRO A 47 -2.13 -6.81 -21.28
N THR A 48 -2.65 -6.22 -22.37
CA THR A 48 -2.11 -5.01 -23.01
C THR A 48 -3.21 -3.96 -23.27
N VAL A 49 -2.88 -2.82 -23.89
CA VAL A 49 -3.77 -1.66 -24.07
C VAL A 49 -5.17 -2.06 -24.49
N GLY A 50 -6.17 -1.66 -23.71
CA GLY A 50 -7.59 -1.92 -23.92
C GLY A 50 -8.09 -3.30 -23.47
N ASP A 51 -7.21 -4.18 -22.99
CA ASP A 51 -7.62 -5.38 -22.25
C ASP A 51 -8.13 -4.99 -20.87
N ARG A 52 -8.96 -5.85 -20.30
CA ARG A 52 -9.63 -5.61 -19.03
C ARG A 52 -9.43 -6.75 -18.07
N VAL A 53 -9.19 -6.41 -16.81
CA VAL A 53 -8.93 -7.36 -15.72
C VAL A 53 -9.92 -7.11 -14.59
N ARG A 54 -10.58 -8.16 -14.14
CA ARG A 54 -11.41 -8.12 -12.93
C ARG A 54 -10.51 -8.18 -11.70
N LEU A 55 -10.78 -7.34 -10.73
CA LEU A 55 -10.10 -7.34 -9.43
C LEU A 55 -10.75 -8.39 -8.52
N ALA A 56 -10.09 -9.53 -8.34
CA ALA A 56 -10.57 -10.69 -7.58
C ALA A 56 -11.98 -11.13 -7.98
N ASP A 57 -12.87 -11.31 -7.01
CA ASP A 57 -14.28 -11.65 -7.16
C ASP A 57 -15.20 -10.41 -7.14
N THR A 58 -14.62 -9.21 -7.18
CA THR A 58 -15.40 -7.97 -7.19
C THR A 58 -16.03 -7.70 -8.56
N ASN A 59 -16.92 -6.72 -8.62
CA ASN A 59 -17.42 -6.13 -9.87
C ASN A 59 -16.52 -5.02 -10.44
N LEU A 60 -15.35 -4.76 -9.86
CA LEU A 60 -14.41 -3.77 -10.37
C LEU A 60 -13.60 -4.38 -11.52
N ILE A 61 -13.56 -3.67 -12.65
CA ILE A 61 -12.88 -4.05 -13.88
C ILE A 61 -11.95 -2.90 -14.26
N ILE A 62 -10.65 -3.14 -14.22
CA ILE A 62 -9.65 -2.17 -14.69
C ILE A 62 -9.27 -2.43 -16.15
N GLU A 63 -8.94 -1.38 -16.89
CA GLU A 63 -8.52 -1.43 -18.28
C GLU A 63 -7.09 -0.90 -18.42
N VAL A 64 -6.27 -1.57 -19.22
CA VAL A 64 -4.90 -1.13 -19.49
C VAL A 64 -4.91 0.14 -20.34
N GLU A 65 -4.37 1.23 -19.80
CA GLU A 65 -4.37 2.56 -20.40
C GLU A 65 -3.19 2.75 -21.35
N GLN A 66 -2.05 2.15 -21.03
CA GLN A 66 -0.81 2.25 -21.79
C GLN A 66 0.00 0.97 -21.63
N ASP A 67 0.75 0.59 -22.66
CA ASP A 67 1.76 -0.47 -22.62
C ASP A 67 3.09 0.11 -23.11
N TYR A 68 4.15 -0.09 -22.33
CA TYR A 68 5.50 0.39 -22.63
C TYR A 68 6.32 -0.57 -23.48
N THR A 69 5.81 -1.79 -23.72
CA THR A 69 6.53 -2.78 -24.51
C THR A 69 6.65 -2.39 -25.99
N THR A 70 7.52 -3.10 -26.70
CA THR A 70 7.52 -3.16 -28.17
C THR A 70 7.11 -4.57 -28.56
N TYR A 71 5.99 -4.71 -29.28
CA TYR A 71 5.41 -6.03 -29.53
C TYR A 71 6.36 -6.94 -30.31
N GLY A 72 6.59 -8.15 -29.78
CA GLY A 72 7.57 -9.11 -30.28
C GLY A 72 8.92 -9.08 -29.58
N ASP A 73 9.18 -8.03 -28.79
CA ASP A 73 10.40 -7.82 -28.00
C ASP A 73 10.12 -7.84 -26.48
N GLU A 74 9.02 -8.46 -26.06
CA GLU A 74 8.70 -8.68 -24.64
C GLU A 74 9.82 -9.49 -23.97
N VAL A 75 10.25 -9.05 -22.80
CA VAL A 75 11.27 -9.78 -22.03
C VAL A 75 10.60 -10.82 -21.15
N LYS A 76 11.03 -12.08 -21.29
CA LYS A 76 10.53 -13.21 -20.50
C LYS A 76 11.69 -14.14 -20.15
N PHE A 77 11.76 -14.54 -18.90
CA PHE A 77 12.79 -15.46 -18.39
C PHE A 77 12.37 -16.94 -18.55
N GLY A 78 13.36 -17.82 -18.73
CA GLY A 78 13.18 -19.28 -18.76
C GLY A 78 13.98 -20.00 -19.85
N GLY A 79 13.96 -21.33 -19.81
CA GLY A 79 14.65 -22.17 -20.80
C GLY A 79 14.17 -21.89 -22.23
N GLY A 80 15.08 -21.42 -23.10
CA GLY A 80 14.77 -21.06 -24.48
C GLY A 80 13.98 -19.77 -24.66
N LYS A 81 13.88 -18.92 -23.63
CA LYS A 81 13.16 -17.63 -23.68
C LYS A 81 14.08 -16.46 -24.06
N VAL A 82 13.65 -15.23 -23.80
CA VAL A 82 14.28 -13.99 -24.30
C VAL A 82 15.46 -13.57 -23.43
N ILE A 83 15.32 -13.60 -22.10
CA ILE A 83 16.38 -13.18 -21.16
C ILE A 83 17.44 -14.28 -21.08
N ARG A 84 18.42 -14.21 -21.98
CA ARG A 84 19.59 -15.07 -22.11
C ARG A 84 20.78 -14.26 -22.63
N ASP A 85 21.99 -14.72 -22.30
CA ASP A 85 23.24 -14.06 -22.68
C ASP A 85 23.31 -13.76 -24.19
N GLY A 86 23.64 -12.50 -24.51
CA GLY A 86 23.71 -11.97 -25.87
C GLY A 86 22.35 -11.80 -26.56
N MET A 87 21.24 -12.11 -25.90
CA MET A 87 19.86 -11.93 -26.37
C MET A 87 19.20 -10.80 -25.59
N GLY A 88 18.07 -11.03 -24.92
CA GLY A 88 17.44 -10.02 -24.07
C GLY A 88 18.25 -9.66 -22.82
N GLN A 89 19.27 -10.46 -22.47
CA GLN A 89 20.27 -10.10 -21.48
C GLN A 89 21.50 -9.52 -22.20
N SER A 90 21.80 -8.26 -21.90
CA SER A 90 23.00 -7.55 -22.34
C SER A 90 24.24 -8.01 -21.56
N PRO A 91 25.45 -7.93 -22.14
CA PRO A 91 26.70 -8.11 -21.38
C PRO A 91 27.06 -6.92 -20.47
N ILE A 92 26.30 -5.82 -20.50
CA ILE A 92 26.52 -4.60 -19.69
C ILE A 92 26.37 -4.92 -18.19
N SER A 93 27.35 -4.53 -17.38
CA SER A 93 27.36 -4.79 -15.93
C SER A 93 26.45 -3.82 -15.14
N ASN A 94 26.16 -4.13 -13.87
CA ASN A 94 25.42 -3.21 -12.98
C ASN A 94 26.15 -1.86 -12.81
N ALA A 95 27.49 -1.89 -12.75
CA ALA A 95 28.33 -0.69 -12.66
C ALA A 95 28.21 0.19 -13.92
N ASP A 96 27.95 -0.44 -15.07
CA ASP A 96 27.79 0.24 -16.36
C ASP A 96 26.32 0.57 -16.70
N GLY A 97 25.38 0.34 -15.76
CA GLY A 97 24.00 0.78 -15.89
C GLY A 97 22.93 -0.31 -15.89
N ALA A 98 23.29 -1.60 -15.85
CA ALA A 98 22.28 -2.64 -15.63
C ALA A 98 21.62 -2.50 -14.25
N VAL A 99 20.36 -2.95 -14.15
CA VAL A 99 19.58 -2.94 -12.90
C VAL A 99 19.85 -4.19 -12.06
N ASP A 100 19.61 -4.12 -10.76
CA ASP A 100 19.84 -5.24 -9.84
C ASP A 100 18.73 -6.28 -9.95
N ALA A 101 17.49 -5.84 -10.16
CA ALA A 101 16.37 -6.70 -10.47
C ALA A 101 15.43 -6.03 -11.47
N VAL A 102 14.67 -6.84 -12.22
CA VAL A 102 13.60 -6.38 -13.10
C VAL A 102 12.33 -7.17 -12.85
N ILE A 103 11.21 -6.46 -12.69
CA ILE A 103 9.87 -7.06 -12.71
C ILE A 103 9.36 -6.97 -14.15
N THR A 104 9.20 -8.11 -14.82
CA THR A 104 8.85 -8.15 -16.25
C THR A 104 7.35 -8.15 -16.48
N ASN A 105 6.86 -7.41 -17.47
CA ASN A 105 5.48 -7.47 -17.95
C ASN A 105 4.41 -7.28 -16.85
N ALA A 106 4.62 -6.39 -15.89
CA ALA A 106 3.67 -6.17 -14.80
C ALA A 106 2.50 -5.28 -15.25
N LEU A 107 1.27 -5.63 -14.84
CA LEU A 107 0.15 -4.68 -14.88
C LEU A 107 0.20 -3.80 -13.63
N ILE A 108 0.75 -2.61 -13.76
CA ILE A 108 0.81 -1.61 -12.71
C ILE A 108 -0.58 -1.03 -12.48
N LEU A 109 -1.04 -1.08 -11.23
CA LEU A 109 -2.19 -0.31 -10.75
C LEU A 109 -1.67 0.65 -9.68
N ASP A 110 -1.74 1.94 -9.99
CA ASP A 110 -1.33 3.01 -9.09
C ASP A 110 -2.26 4.23 -9.22
N TRP A 111 -2.14 5.22 -8.34
CA TRP A 111 -3.00 6.39 -8.32
C TRP A 111 -2.93 7.22 -9.62
N TRP A 112 -1.76 7.25 -10.28
CA TRP A 112 -1.54 8.00 -11.53
C TRP A 112 -2.00 7.21 -12.77
N GLY A 113 -1.97 5.87 -12.74
CA GLY A 113 -2.07 5.06 -13.96
C GLY A 113 -2.42 3.59 -13.77
N ILE A 114 -3.02 3.01 -14.81
CA ILE A 114 -3.17 1.56 -14.97
C ILE A 114 -2.44 1.16 -16.24
N VAL A 115 -1.16 0.81 -16.11
CA VAL A 115 -0.25 0.64 -17.26
C VAL A 115 0.45 -0.70 -17.23
N LYS A 116 0.88 -1.17 -18.39
CA LYS A 116 1.68 -2.37 -18.56
C LYS A 116 3.13 -1.96 -18.82
N ALA A 117 4.04 -2.40 -17.96
CA ALA A 117 5.46 -2.05 -18.08
C ALA A 117 6.37 -3.07 -17.39
N ASP A 118 7.65 -3.01 -17.74
CA ASP A 118 8.73 -3.56 -16.93
C ASP A 118 9.15 -2.52 -15.87
N VAL A 119 9.54 -2.99 -14.68
CA VAL A 119 10.03 -2.13 -13.59
C VAL A 119 11.44 -2.55 -13.22
N GLY A 120 12.41 -1.65 -13.45
CA GLY A 120 13.80 -1.84 -13.07
C GLY A 120 14.07 -1.35 -11.65
N ILE A 121 14.79 -2.13 -10.87
CA ILE A 121 15.14 -1.85 -9.48
C ILE A 121 16.65 -1.74 -9.35
N LYS A 122 17.14 -0.66 -8.73
CA LYS A 122 18.57 -0.44 -8.50
C LYS A 122 18.79 0.17 -7.12
N ASP A 123 19.74 -0.38 -6.36
CA ASP A 123 20.08 0.05 -5.00
C ASP A 123 18.84 0.17 -4.10
N GLY A 124 17.92 -0.79 -4.24
CA GLY A 124 16.66 -0.87 -3.51
C GLY A 124 15.55 0.11 -3.91
N ASN A 125 15.78 0.95 -4.92
CA ASN A 125 14.82 1.93 -5.42
C ASN A 125 14.29 1.57 -6.81
N ILE A 126 13.11 2.11 -7.14
CA ILE A 126 12.54 2.05 -8.49
C ILE A 126 13.41 2.92 -9.39
N HIS A 127 14.21 2.30 -10.24
CA HIS A 127 15.16 2.99 -11.12
C HIS A 127 14.48 3.51 -12.39
N ALA A 128 13.60 2.70 -12.99
CA ALA A 128 12.91 3.04 -14.21
C ALA A 128 11.64 2.19 -14.38
N ILE A 129 10.65 2.76 -15.06
CA ILE A 129 9.41 2.09 -15.48
C ILE A 129 9.34 2.25 -16.99
N GLY A 130 9.27 1.14 -17.73
CA GLY A 130 9.28 1.21 -19.20
C GLY A 130 9.50 -0.14 -19.85
N LYS A 131 10.42 -0.20 -20.82
CA LYS A 131 10.77 -1.41 -21.56
C LYS A 131 12.16 -1.88 -21.15
N ALA A 132 12.23 -3.10 -20.62
CA ALA A 132 13.49 -3.75 -20.32
C ALA A 132 14.04 -4.55 -21.51
N GLY A 133 15.32 -4.88 -21.42
CA GLY A 133 15.98 -5.79 -22.36
C GLY A 133 17.43 -5.43 -22.64
N ASN A 134 17.86 -5.77 -23.85
CA ASN A 134 19.20 -5.53 -24.33
C ASN A 134 19.21 -4.43 -25.42
N PRO A 135 19.81 -3.25 -25.14
CA PRO A 135 19.82 -2.13 -26.09
C PRO A 135 20.62 -2.41 -27.37
N TYR A 136 21.42 -3.48 -27.43
CA TYR A 136 22.16 -3.83 -28.64
C TYR A 136 21.31 -4.50 -29.72
N ILE A 137 20.18 -5.10 -29.36
CA ILE A 137 19.39 -5.92 -30.29
C ILE A 137 17.87 -5.69 -30.21
N GLN A 138 17.39 -4.94 -29.22
CA GLN A 138 15.97 -4.61 -29.05
C GLN A 138 15.78 -3.10 -29.08
N ASP A 139 14.69 -2.66 -29.69
CA ASP A 139 14.37 -1.24 -29.80
C ASP A 139 13.82 -0.68 -28.48
N ASN A 140 13.98 0.63 -28.27
CA ASN A 140 13.37 1.40 -27.18
C ASN A 140 13.63 0.89 -25.75
N VAL A 141 14.76 0.20 -25.53
CA VAL A 141 15.13 -0.28 -24.19
C VAL A 141 15.47 0.91 -23.28
N THR A 142 14.72 1.04 -22.19
CA THR A 142 14.95 2.03 -21.13
C THR A 142 15.51 1.40 -19.85
N ILE A 143 15.41 0.08 -19.70
CA ILE A 143 15.91 -0.68 -18.55
C ILE A 143 16.86 -1.78 -19.05
N ILE A 144 18.14 -1.69 -18.71
CA ILE A 144 19.14 -2.66 -19.17
C ILE A 144 19.11 -3.89 -18.26
N ILE A 145 18.87 -5.06 -18.86
CA ILE A 145 19.05 -6.37 -18.20
C ILE A 145 20.47 -6.83 -18.46
N GLY A 146 21.28 -6.95 -17.41
CA GLY A 146 22.69 -7.35 -17.47
C GLY A 146 22.97 -8.70 -16.80
N PRO A 147 24.24 -9.12 -16.69
CA PRO A 147 24.61 -10.38 -16.05
C PRO A 147 24.31 -10.45 -14.55
N GLY A 148 24.19 -9.31 -13.86
CA GLY A 148 23.85 -9.22 -12.44
C GLY A 148 22.39 -8.82 -12.17
N THR A 149 21.52 -8.87 -13.17
CA THR A 149 20.10 -8.54 -13.02
C THR A 149 19.29 -9.80 -12.66
N GLU A 150 18.62 -9.80 -11.52
CA GLU A 150 17.61 -10.81 -11.15
C GLU A 150 16.28 -10.53 -11.87
N VAL A 151 15.47 -11.57 -12.09
CA VAL A 151 14.18 -11.47 -12.78
C VAL A 151 13.02 -11.91 -11.89
N ILE A 152 12.03 -11.03 -11.76
CA ILE A 152 10.74 -11.32 -11.13
C ILE A 152 9.68 -11.31 -12.23
N ALA A 153 9.10 -12.47 -12.54
CA ALA A 153 8.08 -12.58 -13.58
C ALA A 153 6.77 -11.92 -13.14
N GLY A 154 6.39 -10.79 -13.74
CA GLY A 154 5.16 -10.05 -13.47
C GLY A 154 4.03 -10.31 -14.46
N GLU A 155 4.29 -11.07 -15.54
CA GLU A 155 3.27 -11.39 -16.55
C GLU A 155 2.01 -12.04 -15.93
N GLY A 156 0.85 -11.47 -16.27
CA GLY A 156 -0.44 -11.94 -15.76
C GLY A 156 -0.71 -11.57 -14.29
N MET A 157 0.17 -10.80 -13.65
CA MET A 157 0.00 -10.27 -12.30
C MET A 157 -0.22 -8.76 -12.30
N ILE A 158 -0.85 -8.28 -11.23
CA ILE A 158 -1.01 -6.87 -10.92
C ILE A 158 0.11 -6.47 -9.96
N LEU A 159 0.77 -5.34 -10.21
CA LEU A 159 1.76 -4.73 -9.34
C LEU A 159 1.18 -3.47 -8.70
N THR A 160 1.29 -3.35 -7.38
CA THR A 160 0.92 -2.14 -6.63
C THR A 160 2.08 -1.70 -5.75
N ALA A 161 2.08 -0.43 -5.33
CA ALA A 161 2.86 -0.03 -4.18
C ALA A 161 2.45 -0.84 -2.94
N GLY A 162 3.37 -1.03 -2.01
CA GLY A 162 3.06 -1.54 -0.68
C GLY A 162 2.13 -0.58 0.07
N GLY A 163 1.17 -1.13 0.80
CA GLY A 163 0.20 -0.35 1.55
C GLY A 163 0.84 0.39 2.73
N ILE A 164 0.25 1.53 3.09
CA ILE A 164 0.63 2.35 4.22
C ILE A 164 -0.57 2.40 5.18
N ASP A 165 -0.39 1.84 6.36
CA ASP A 165 -1.38 1.94 7.42
C ASP A 165 -0.94 2.99 8.44
N SER A 166 -1.70 4.09 8.48
CA SER A 166 -1.35 5.26 9.28
C SER A 166 -2.15 5.38 10.58
N HIS A 167 -2.82 4.32 11.04
CA HIS A 167 -3.49 4.31 12.34
C HIS A 167 -3.19 3.01 13.10
N ILE A 168 -1.94 2.84 13.52
CA ILE A 168 -1.47 1.62 14.19
C ILE A 168 -1.31 1.78 15.70
N HIS A 169 -1.98 0.94 16.47
CA HIS A 169 -1.68 0.74 17.88
C HIS A 169 -0.61 -0.35 18.01
N MET A 170 0.58 0.03 18.48
CA MET A 170 1.72 -0.89 18.65
C MET A 170 1.55 -1.76 19.91
N ILE A 171 0.46 -2.55 19.95
CA ILE A 171 0.03 -3.37 21.09
C ILE A 171 0.85 -4.66 21.16
N CYS A 172 1.05 -5.33 20.03
CA CYS A 172 1.89 -6.53 19.97
C CYS A 172 2.63 -6.66 18.63
N PRO A 173 3.86 -7.20 18.62
CA PRO A 173 4.68 -7.31 17.42
C PRO A 173 4.09 -8.27 16.37
N GLN A 174 3.25 -9.22 16.77
CA GLN A 174 2.63 -10.19 15.86
C GLN A 174 1.74 -9.51 14.80
N GLN A 175 1.23 -8.32 15.10
CA GLN A 175 0.47 -7.54 14.12
C GLN A 175 1.28 -7.23 12.86
N PHE A 176 2.60 -7.09 12.98
CA PHE A 176 3.47 -6.71 11.85
C PHE A 176 3.58 -7.83 10.81
N GLU A 177 3.60 -9.09 11.26
CA GLU A 177 3.51 -10.25 10.36
C GLU A 177 2.18 -10.27 9.61
N VAL A 178 1.08 -9.93 10.29
CA VAL A 178 -0.26 -9.85 9.66
C VAL A 178 -0.32 -8.70 8.64
N ALA A 179 0.28 -7.55 8.96
CA ALA A 179 0.32 -6.39 8.08
C ALA A 179 1.06 -6.71 6.77
N ILE A 180 2.31 -7.17 6.87
CA ILE A 180 3.12 -7.46 5.69
C ILE A 180 2.58 -8.64 4.88
N ALA A 181 2.02 -9.66 5.54
CA ALA A 181 1.36 -10.76 4.85
C ALA A 181 0.11 -10.30 4.06
N SER A 182 -0.49 -9.17 4.42
CA SER A 182 -1.61 -8.56 3.69
C SER A 182 -1.18 -7.60 2.57
N GLY A 183 0.11 -7.26 2.47
CA GLY A 183 0.64 -6.30 1.49
C GLY A 183 0.86 -4.88 2.02
N VAL A 184 0.80 -4.67 3.33
CA VAL A 184 1.16 -3.39 3.98
C VAL A 184 2.67 -3.39 4.28
N THR A 185 3.38 -2.35 3.84
CA THR A 185 4.85 -2.24 3.96
C THR A 185 5.31 -1.09 4.87
N THR A 186 4.40 -0.18 5.23
CA THR A 186 4.68 0.97 6.11
C THR A 186 3.61 1.07 7.20
N LEU A 187 4.05 1.28 8.44
CA LEU A 187 3.19 1.47 9.61
C LEU A 187 3.48 2.82 10.27
N ILE A 188 2.44 3.63 10.49
CA ILE A 188 2.51 4.87 11.25
C ILE A 188 1.49 4.80 12.38
N GLY A 189 1.94 5.12 13.59
CA GLY A 189 1.11 5.01 14.78
C GLY A 189 1.94 5.08 16.04
N GLY A 190 1.49 4.51 17.15
CA GLY A 190 2.24 4.59 18.40
C GLY A 190 1.84 3.53 19.41
N GLY A 191 2.71 3.31 20.40
CA GLY A 191 2.44 2.38 21.48
C GLY A 191 3.70 1.83 22.14
N THR A 192 3.51 1.05 23.20
CA THR A 192 4.60 0.50 24.04
C THR A 192 4.33 -0.96 24.44
N GLY A 193 3.57 -1.69 23.63
CA GLY A 193 3.01 -2.99 24.00
C GLY A 193 1.59 -2.86 24.59
N PRO A 194 1.06 -3.89 25.27
CA PRO A 194 -0.34 -3.96 25.68
C PRO A 194 -0.66 -3.15 26.96
N ALA A 195 -0.03 -1.98 27.12
CA ALA A 195 -0.34 -1.04 28.18
C ALA A 195 -1.71 -0.38 27.92
N ALA A 196 -2.45 -0.02 28.97
CA ALA A 196 -3.77 0.59 28.85
C ALA A 196 -3.78 1.80 27.90
N GLY A 197 -2.77 2.67 28.01
CA GLY A 197 -2.63 3.82 27.12
C GLY A 197 -2.42 3.45 25.65
N THR A 198 -1.74 2.35 25.35
CA THR A 198 -1.54 1.87 23.96
C THR A 198 -2.74 1.11 23.43
N ASN A 199 -3.43 0.34 24.28
CA ASN A 199 -4.68 -0.31 23.91
C ASN A 199 -5.77 0.70 23.52
N ALA A 200 -5.70 1.92 24.06
CA ALA A 200 -6.63 2.99 23.77
C ALA A 200 -6.13 4.01 22.74
N THR A 201 -4.81 4.30 22.69
CA THR A 201 -4.27 5.43 21.94
C THR A 201 -2.99 5.08 21.18
N THR A 202 -2.85 5.64 19.97
CA THR A 202 -1.65 5.56 19.12
C THR A 202 -0.52 6.48 19.60
N CYS A 203 -0.14 6.37 20.87
CA CYS A 203 0.84 7.25 21.52
C CYS A 203 2.04 6.46 22.06
N THR A 204 3.23 6.74 21.54
CA THR A 204 4.51 6.33 22.15
C THR A 204 4.98 7.45 23.09
N SER A 205 4.54 7.41 24.34
CA SER A 205 4.62 8.57 25.23
C SER A 205 6.02 8.75 25.84
N GLY A 206 6.67 9.88 25.53
CA GLY A 206 7.92 10.31 26.16
C GLY A 206 9.21 9.73 25.53
N PRO A 207 10.36 10.41 25.70
CA PRO A 207 11.60 10.07 24.99
C PRO A 207 12.09 8.64 25.19
N TRP A 208 12.07 8.15 26.44
CA TRP A 208 12.58 6.81 26.74
C TRP A 208 11.82 5.71 25.98
N ASN A 209 10.49 5.82 25.93
CA ASN A 209 9.65 4.85 25.23
C ASN A 209 9.87 4.91 23.72
N ILE A 210 9.99 6.12 23.15
CA ILE A 210 10.29 6.30 21.72
C ILE A 210 11.61 5.61 21.39
N TYR A 211 12.68 5.84 22.15
CA TYR A 211 13.97 5.19 21.93
C TYR A 211 13.90 3.66 21.97
N ARG A 212 13.20 3.08 22.96
CA ARG A 212 13.07 1.61 23.06
C ARG A 212 12.25 1.04 21.91
N MET A 213 11.20 1.72 21.50
CA MET A 213 10.37 1.28 20.38
C MET A 213 11.15 1.35 19.06
N LEU A 214 11.86 2.45 18.78
CA LEU A 214 12.71 2.59 17.59
C LEU A 214 13.72 1.43 17.50
N GLN A 215 14.41 1.10 18.59
CA GLN A 215 15.34 -0.04 18.63
C GLN A 215 14.64 -1.39 18.41
N ALA A 216 13.41 -1.56 18.89
CA ALA A 216 12.65 -2.78 18.66
C ALA A 216 12.20 -2.93 17.19
N MET A 217 12.03 -1.82 16.47
CA MET A 217 11.59 -1.84 15.07
C MET A 217 12.62 -2.40 14.10
N ASP A 218 13.91 -2.42 14.47
CA ASP A 218 14.98 -3.05 13.67
C ASP A 218 14.77 -4.56 13.45
N ALA A 219 13.82 -5.18 14.17
CA ALA A 219 13.45 -6.58 14.06
C ALA A 219 12.40 -6.88 12.97
N PHE A 220 11.93 -5.87 12.21
CA PHE A 220 10.88 -6.07 11.20
C PHE A 220 11.22 -5.46 9.84
N PRO A 221 10.89 -6.15 8.72
CA PRO A 221 11.11 -5.63 7.37
C PRO A 221 9.94 -4.72 6.97
N LEU A 222 9.77 -3.61 7.70
CA LEU A 222 8.71 -2.65 7.52
C LEU A 222 9.28 -1.24 7.67
N ASN A 223 8.70 -0.28 6.97
CA ASN A 223 8.97 1.11 7.30
C ASN A 223 8.10 1.54 8.49
N ILE A 224 8.66 2.28 9.45
CA ILE A 224 7.94 2.67 10.67
C ILE A 224 8.04 4.18 10.91
N GLY A 225 6.94 4.79 11.34
CA GLY A 225 6.90 6.12 11.95
C GLY A 225 6.17 6.09 13.29
N LEU A 226 6.78 6.61 14.36
CA LEU A 226 6.16 6.65 15.69
C LEU A 226 5.53 8.01 15.99
N LEU A 227 4.31 7.99 16.52
CA LEU A 227 3.61 9.15 17.02
C LEU A 227 3.84 9.30 18.53
N GLY A 228 4.17 10.52 18.96
CA GLY A 228 4.19 10.91 20.36
C GLY A 228 2.79 11.27 20.88
N LYS A 229 2.67 11.54 22.19
CA LYS A 229 1.43 12.06 22.78
C LYS A 229 1.35 13.57 22.56
N GLY A 230 0.28 14.05 21.93
CA GLY A 230 0.02 15.47 21.64
C GLY A 230 -0.76 16.22 22.72
N ASN A 231 -1.36 15.53 23.69
CA ASN A 231 -2.19 16.14 24.73
C ASN A 231 -1.34 16.82 25.82
N SER A 232 -1.07 18.11 25.65
CA SER A 232 -0.46 18.97 26.67
C SER A 232 -0.92 20.42 26.49
N ALA A 233 -1.14 21.13 27.59
CA ALA A 233 -1.43 22.57 27.58
C ALA A 233 -0.15 23.44 27.47
N LYS A 234 1.03 22.81 27.43
CA LYS A 234 2.32 23.47 27.24
C LYS A 234 3.23 22.67 26.29
N PRO A 235 4.13 23.32 25.54
CA PRO A 235 4.87 22.66 24.46
C PRO A 235 6.04 21.80 24.93
N GLU A 236 6.60 22.00 26.12
CA GLU A 236 7.92 21.45 26.49
C GLU A 236 7.93 19.90 26.45
N GLY A 237 6.87 19.26 26.93
CA GLY A 237 6.72 17.80 26.87
C GLY A 237 6.42 17.25 25.47
N LEU A 238 5.92 18.09 24.56
CA LEU A 238 5.71 17.72 23.16
C LEU A 238 7.04 17.77 22.41
N ASN A 239 7.78 18.87 22.58
CA ASN A 239 9.09 19.10 21.96
C ASN A 239 10.06 17.95 22.23
N GLU A 240 10.21 17.50 23.48
CA GLU A 240 11.13 16.41 23.81
C GLU A 240 10.78 15.08 23.10
N GLN A 241 9.50 14.83 22.81
CA GLN A 241 9.07 13.63 22.11
C GLN A 241 9.42 13.71 20.61
N VAL A 242 9.25 14.89 20.02
CA VAL A 242 9.61 15.14 18.61
C VAL A 242 11.12 15.04 18.44
N GLU A 243 11.90 15.69 19.31
CA GLU A 243 13.36 15.60 19.35
C GLU A 243 13.85 14.16 19.60
N ALA A 244 13.07 13.34 20.30
CA ALA A 244 13.37 11.94 20.55
C ALA A 244 13.05 11.01 19.36
N GLY A 245 12.45 11.51 18.27
CA GLY A 245 12.23 10.74 17.05
C GLY A 245 10.77 10.51 16.67
N ALA A 246 9.80 11.13 17.35
CA ALA A 246 8.42 11.07 16.88
C ALA A 246 8.25 11.79 15.53
N VAL A 247 7.58 11.17 14.55
CA VAL A 247 7.27 11.74 13.22
C VAL A 247 6.01 12.61 13.22
N GLY A 248 5.31 12.63 14.35
CA GLY A 248 4.02 13.25 14.50
C GLY A 248 3.51 13.09 15.92
N LEU A 249 2.38 13.71 16.21
CA LEU A 249 1.74 13.66 17.53
C LEU A 249 0.29 13.19 17.39
N LYS A 250 -0.19 12.42 18.37
CA LYS A 250 -1.59 12.01 18.48
C LYS A 250 -2.27 12.79 19.60
N LEU A 251 -3.34 13.52 19.27
CA LEU A 251 -4.33 14.03 20.22
C LEU A 251 -5.42 12.98 20.41
N HIS A 252 -5.70 12.60 21.67
CA HIS A 252 -6.73 11.62 21.99
C HIS A 252 -7.62 12.04 23.18
N GLU A 253 -8.92 11.77 23.10
CA GLU A 253 -9.87 12.19 24.13
C GLU A 253 -9.58 11.56 25.51
N ASP A 254 -9.14 10.30 25.54
CA ASP A 254 -8.66 9.59 26.75
C ASP A 254 -7.50 10.30 27.47
N TRP A 255 -6.77 11.17 26.78
CA TRP A 255 -5.75 12.04 27.37
C TRP A 255 -6.20 13.52 27.48
N GLY A 256 -7.43 13.83 27.07
CA GLY A 256 -8.05 15.15 27.06
C GLY A 256 -7.77 15.94 25.77
N THR A 257 -8.64 15.83 24.76
CA THR A 257 -8.56 16.60 23.50
C THR A 257 -9.32 17.91 23.61
N THR A 258 -8.81 18.82 24.45
CA THR A 258 -9.41 20.15 24.67
C THR A 258 -8.88 21.18 23.67
N PRO A 259 -9.59 22.30 23.41
CA PRO A 259 -9.12 23.37 22.54
C PRO A 259 -7.69 23.87 22.85
N ALA A 260 -7.32 23.96 24.14
CA ALA A 260 -5.98 24.38 24.54
C ALA A 260 -4.90 23.36 24.15
N THR A 261 -5.18 22.06 24.27
CA THR A 261 -4.25 21.00 23.84
C THR A 261 -4.13 20.92 22.33
N ILE A 262 -5.24 21.10 21.61
CA ILE A 262 -5.27 21.18 20.14
C ILE A 262 -4.37 22.32 19.67
N ASP A 263 -4.56 23.52 20.23
CA ASP A 263 -3.81 24.70 19.83
C ASP A 263 -2.31 24.56 20.07
N THR A 264 -1.93 24.02 21.24
CA THR A 264 -0.53 23.80 21.63
C THR A 264 0.12 22.76 20.72
N CYS A 265 -0.55 21.62 20.49
CA CYS A 265 -0.02 20.54 19.67
C CYS A 265 0.20 20.98 18.22
N LEU A 266 -0.76 21.68 17.62
CA LEU A 266 -0.64 22.20 16.26
C LEU A 266 0.44 23.29 16.15
N ALA A 267 0.67 24.10 17.19
CA ALA A 267 1.77 25.08 17.18
C ALA A 267 3.15 24.39 17.20
N VAL A 268 3.30 23.29 17.96
CA VAL A 268 4.52 22.47 17.94
C VAL A 268 4.68 21.79 16.58
N ALA A 269 3.59 21.30 15.99
CA ALA A 269 3.62 20.69 14.67
C ALA A 269 4.12 21.64 13.57
N ASP A 270 3.64 22.88 13.56
CA ASP A 270 4.11 23.93 12.65
C ASP A 270 5.60 24.27 12.86
N GLU A 271 6.09 24.21 14.11
CA GLU A 271 7.51 24.49 14.44
C GLU A 271 8.45 23.37 13.95
N TYR A 272 8.03 22.12 14.09
CA TYR A 272 8.86 20.95 13.81
C TYR A 272 8.62 20.30 12.44
N ASP A 273 7.65 20.80 11.66
CA ASP A 273 7.22 20.24 10.38
C ASP A 273 6.83 18.75 10.49
N ILE A 274 5.87 18.48 11.38
CA ILE A 274 5.34 17.13 11.63
C ILE A 274 3.81 17.11 11.55
N GLN A 275 3.23 15.94 11.32
CA GLN A 275 1.76 15.80 11.27
C GLN A 275 1.15 15.65 12.68
N VAL A 276 -0.10 16.12 12.84
CA VAL A 276 -0.93 15.83 14.02
C VAL A 276 -2.12 14.97 13.61
N ALA A 277 -2.22 13.79 14.21
CA ALA A 277 -3.41 12.97 14.16
C ALA A 277 -4.33 13.29 15.35
N ILE A 278 -5.65 13.32 15.13
CA ILE A 278 -6.61 13.64 16.18
C ILE A 278 -7.76 12.63 16.26
N HIS A 279 -8.06 12.25 17.50
CA HIS A 279 -9.31 11.68 17.97
C HIS A 279 -9.96 12.73 18.88
N THR A 280 -11.09 13.29 18.45
CA THR A 280 -11.71 14.45 19.09
C THR A 280 -12.56 14.07 20.31
N ASP A 281 -13.02 15.07 21.06
CA ASP A 281 -13.85 14.91 22.26
C ASP A 281 -15.25 14.36 21.92
N THR A 282 -15.47 13.05 22.13
CA THR A 282 -16.78 12.41 21.85
C THR A 282 -17.87 12.97 22.75
N LEU A 283 -17.51 13.29 23.99
CA LEU A 283 -18.44 13.73 25.04
C LEU A 283 -18.92 15.17 24.83
N ASN A 284 -18.25 15.93 23.96
CA ASN A 284 -18.42 17.37 23.83
C ASN A 284 -18.22 18.09 25.18
N GLU A 285 -17.28 17.60 26.00
CA GLU A 285 -17.01 18.13 27.34
C GLU A 285 -16.49 19.56 27.28
N ALA A 286 -15.52 19.82 26.40
CA ALA A 286 -14.86 21.12 26.27
C ALA A 286 -15.47 22.02 25.18
N GLY A 287 -16.41 21.49 24.38
CA GLY A 287 -17.05 22.16 23.26
C GLY A 287 -17.60 21.15 22.24
N PHE A 288 -18.39 21.64 21.28
CA PHE A 288 -18.87 20.84 20.15
C PHE A 288 -17.85 20.85 19.00
N VAL A 289 -18.17 20.17 17.89
CA VAL A 289 -17.27 20.02 16.74
C VAL A 289 -16.81 21.38 16.18
N GLU A 290 -17.66 22.40 16.20
CA GLU A 290 -17.33 23.76 15.80
C GLU A 290 -16.23 24.41 16.65
N ASP A 291 -16.17 24.11 17.94
CA ASP A 291 -15.15 24.63 18.85
C ASP A 291 -13.79 23.97 18.57
N THR A 292 -13.81 22.66 18.29
CA THR A 292 -12.63 21.91 17.83
C THR A 292 -12.14 22.41 16.48
N ILE A 293 -13.03 22.63 15.51
CA ILE A 293 -12.69 23.23 14.20
C ILE A 293 -12.08 24.63 14.40
N ALA A 294 -12.67 25.46 15.27
CA ALA A 294 -12.12 26.77 15.59
C ALA A 294 -10.72 26.67 16.23
N ALA A 295 -10.48 25.67 17.08
CA ALA A 295 -9.17 25.42 17.70
C ALA A 295 -8.09 24.99 16.68
N PHE A 296 -8.47 24.37 15.56
CA PHE A 296 -7.53 24.08 14.48
C PHE A 296 -6.91 25.36 13.90
N LYS A 297 -7.66 26.48 13.88
CA LYS A 297 -7.22 27.77 13.31
C LYS A 297 -6.70 27.63 11.87
N ASN A 298 -7.38 26.80 11.07
CA ASN A 298 -7.02 26.46 9.69
C ASN A 298 -5.63 25.81 9.49
N ARG A 299 -4.97 25.33 10.56
CA ARG A 299 -3.73 24.54 10.44
C ARG A 299 -4.03 23.13 9.98
N VAL A 300 -3.07 22.51 9.29
CA VAL A 300 -3.23 21.15 8.75
C VAL A 300 -3.41 20.15 9.89
N ILE A 301 -4.38 19.25 9.75
CA ILE A 301 -4.61 18.19 10.74
C ILE A 301 -5.18 16.93 10.09
N HIS A 302 -4.74 15.77 10.57
CA HIS A 302 -5.25 14.47 10.16
C HIS A 302 -6.32 13.99 11.13
N THR A 303 -7.57 13.94 10.70
CA THR A 303 -8.67 13.39 11.49
C THR A 303 -8.76 11.87 11.31
N TYR A 304 -8.51 11.13 12.39
CA TYR A 304 -8.76 9.69 12.43
C TYR A 304 -10.25 9.39 12.46
N HIS A 305 -10.61 8.17 12.02
CA HIS A 305 -11.97 7.60 12.00
C HIS A 305 -13.08 8.67 11.91
N THR A 306 -13.00 9.49 10.85
CA THR A 306 -13.71 10.78 10.73
C THR A 306 -15.22 10.62 10.77
N GLU A 307 -15.74 9.43 10.47
CA GLU A 307 -17.17 9.11 10.63
C GLU A 307 -17.64 9.11 12.10
N GLY A 308 -16.76 8.73 13.02
CA GLY A 308 -16.94 8.87 14.46
C GLY A 308 -17.28 7.60 15.24
N ALA A 309 -17.52 6.44 14.62
CA ALA A 309 -17.70 5.18 15.37
C ALA A 309 -16.44 4.82 16.17
N GLY A 310 -15.26 5.01 15.56
CA GLY A 310 -13.96 4.88 16.23
C GLY A 310 -13.70 5.98 17.27
N GLY A 311 -14.51 7.04 17.29
CA GLY A 311 -14.48 8.13 18.29
C GLY A 311 -14.42 9.52 17.67
N GLY A 312 -14.95 10.49 18.40
CA GLY A 312 -15.06 11.88 17.99
C GLY A 312 -16.44 12.47 18.28
N HIS A 313 -16.56 13.80 18.17
CA HIS A 313 -17.75 14.57 18.55
C HIS A 313 -19.04 13.90 18.10
N ALA A 314 -19.87 13.50 19.07
CA ALA A 314 -21.14 12.85 18.80
C ALA A 314 -22.24 13.91 18.59
N PRO A 315 -23.04 13.84 17.51
CA PRO A 315 -23.04 12.82 16.45
C PRO A 315 -22.31 13.23 15.16
N ASP A 316 -21.66 14.40 15.12
CA ASP A 316 -21.42 15.15 13.88
C ASP A 316 -19.96 15.47 13.56
N ILE A 317 -19.01 14.75 14.16
CA ILE A 317 -17.57 14.81 13.79
C ILE A 317 -17.34 14.67 12.28
N ILE A 318 -18.17 13.90 11.58
CA ILE A 318 -18.11 13.71 10.12
C ILE A 318 -18.10 15.03 9.32
N LYS A 319 -18.61 16.13 9.88
CA LYS A 319 -18.55 17.47 9.27
C LYS A 319 -17.13 17.90 8.89
N VAL A 320 -16.10 17.48 9.64
CA VAL A 320 -14.71 17.90 9.41
C VAL A 320 -14.16 17.45 8.04
N CYS A 321 -14.77 16.46 7.38
CA CYS A 321 -14.36 16.09 6.03
C CYS A 321 -14.65 17.18 4.97
N GLY A 322 -15.43 18.21 5.34
CA GLY A 322 -15.68 19.39 4.50
C GLY A 322 -14.68 20.53 4.70
N GLU A 323 -13.79 20.43 5.69
CA GLU A 323 -12.82 21.48 6.01
C GLU A 323 -11.55 21.35 5.14
N ALA A 324 -11.10 22.45 4.55
CA ALA A 324 -10.01 22.43 3.57
C ALA A 324 -8.63 22.07 4.16
N ASN A 325 -8.43 22.31 5.46
CA ASN A 325 -7.20 22.01 6.19
C ASN A 325 -7.21 20.61 6.82
N VAL A 326 -8.30 19.85 6.68
CA VAL A 326 -8.45 18.52 7.28
C VAL A 326 -8.08 17.44 6.26
N LEU A 327 -7.31 16.47 6.71
CA LEU A 327 -6.94 15.28 5.94
C LEU A 327 -7.69 14.06 6.52
N PRO A 328 -8.92 13.77 6.05
CA PRO A 328 -9.80 12.82 6.71
C PRO A 328 -9.47 11.37 6.36
N SER A 329 -9.47 10.51 7.39
CA SER A 329 -9.31 9.07 7.26
C SER A 329 -10.42 8.30 7.95
N SER A 330 -10.65 7.08 7.47
CA SER A 330 -11.48 6.07 8.13
C SER A 330 -10.63 4.97 8.74
N THR A 331 -11.20 4.29 9.72
CA THR A 331 -10.72 2.99 10.20
C THR A 331 -11.58 1.88 9.61
N ASN A 332 -11.06 0.66 9.57
CA ASN A 332 -11.58 -0.34 8.65
C ASN A 332 -12.80 -1.17 9.11
N PRO A 333 -13.23 -1.25 10.38
CA PRO A 333 -14.37 -2.11 10.72
C PRO A 333 -15.72 -1.61 10.22
N THR A 334 -15.90 -0.29 10.06
CA THR A 334 -17.12 0.26 9.46
C THR A 334 -17.17 0.02 7.94
N ARG A 335 -16.10 -0.49 7.32
CA ARG A 335 -15.89 -0.48 5.88
C ARG A 335 -16.14 -1.85 5.24
N PRO A 336 -17.01 -1.96 4.24
CA PRO A 336 -18.16 -1.10 4.02
C PRO A 336 -19.25 -1.32 5.08
N TYR A 337 -20.28 -0.48 5.04
CA TYR A 337 -21.47 -0.72 5.84
C TYR A 337 -22.18 -2.02 5.40
N THR A 338 -22.32 -2.99 6.29
CA THR A 338 -23.02 -4.26 6.06
C THR A 338 -24.07 -4.53 7.13
N VAL A 339 -24.84 -5.61 6.97
CA VAL A 339 -25.94 -5.98 7.88
C VAL A 339 -25.49 -6.22 9.32
N ASN A 340 -24.24 -6.66 9.54
CA ASN A 340 -23.72 -6.95 10.89
C ASN A 340 -22.88 -5.81 11.49
N THR A 341 -22.63 -4.74 10.72
CA THR A 341 -21.70 -3.68 11.15
C THR A 341 -22.14 -3.05 12.47
N LEU A 342 -23.43 -2.70 12.62
CA LEU A 342 -23.92 -2.05 13.85
C LEU A 342 -23.81 -2.94 15.08
N GLU A 343 -24.27 -4.18 14.97
CA GLU A 343 -24.27 -5.13 16.09
C GLU A 343 -22.85 -5.44 16.56
N GLU A 344 -21.92 -5.63 15.62
CA GLU A 344 -20.51 -5.83 15.94
C GLU A 344 -19.90 -4.63 16.66
N HIS A 345 -20.19 -3.40 16.20
CA HIS A 345 -19.57 -2.20 16.74
C HIS A 345 -20.07 -1.83 18.13
N LEU A 346 -21.35 -2.05 18.41
CA LEU A 346 -21.91 -1.79 19.74
C LEU A 346 -21.20 -2.66 20.78
N ASP A 347 -21.10 -3.96 20.52
CA ASP A 347 -20.44 -4.90 21.42
C ASP A 347 -18.94 -4.61 21.57
N MET A 348 -18.27 -4.27 20.46
CA MET A 348 -16.85 -3.90 20.45
C MET A 348 -16.58 -2.65 21.30
N LEU A 349 -17.39 -1.60 21.12
CA LEU A 349 -17.25 -0.34 21.85
C LEU A 349 -17.49 -0.52 23.35
N MET A 350 -18.51 -1.32 23.72
CA MET A 350 -18.78 -1.66 25.12
C MET A 350 -17.57 -2.33 25.79
N VAL A 351 -16.87 -3.23 25.09
CA VAL A 351 -15.67 -3.89 25.60
C VAL A 351 -14.47 -2.95 25.66
N CYS A 352 -14.19 -2.21 24.58
CA CYS A 352 -13.03 -1.32 24.50
C CYS A 352 -13.05 -0.23 25.58
N HIS A 353 -14.23 0.32 25.90
CA HIS A 353 -14.40 1.38 26.89
C HIS A 353 -14.80 0.87 28.29
N HIS A 354 -14.79 -0.45 28.53
CA HIS A 354 -15.15 -1.06 29.82
C HIS A 354 -16.53 -0.63 30.34
N LEU A 355 -17.48 -0.48 29.41
CA LEU A 355 -18.83 -0.01 29.69
C LEU A 355 -19.72 -1.17 30.17
N ASP A 356 -20.75 -0.87 30.97
CA ASP A 356 -21.70 -1.84 31.52
C ASP A 356 -23.08 -1.73 30.85
N ARG A 357 -23.59 -2.85 30.31
CA ARG A 357 -24.93 -2.91 29.71
C ARG A 357 -26.06 -2.65 30.73
N GLY A 358 -25.77 -2.81 32.02
CA GLY A 358 -26.68 -2.50 33.11
C GLY A 358 -26.80 -1.02 33.44
N ILE A 359 -25.92 -0.17 32.91
CA ILE A 359 -25.90 1.28 33.17
C ILE A 359 -26.51 2.00 31.95
N PRO A 360 -27.67 2.69 32.11
CA PRO A 360 -28.33 3.38 31.00
C PRO A 360 -27.48 4.44 30.31
N GLU A 361 -26.63 5.14 31.06
CA GLU A 361 -25.73 6.18 30.55
C GLU A 361 -24.63 5.60 29.64
N ASP A 362 -24.09 4.43 29.99
CA ASP A 362 -23.08 3.72 29.20
C ASP A 362 -23.67 3.24 27.87
N VAL A 363 -24.90 2.71 27.91
CA VAL A 363 -25.64 2.32 26.71
C VAL A 363 -25.96 3.54 25.85
N ALA A 364 -26.40 4.64 26.45
CA ALA A 364 -26.70 5.88 25.73
C ALA A 364 -25.44 6.48 25.06
N PHE A 365 -24.29 6.43 25.73
CA PHE A 365 -23.00 6.82 25.14
C PHE A 365 -22.67 5.93 23.93
N ALA A 366 -22.79 4.61 24.08
CA ALA A 366 -22.50 3.66 23.01
C ALA A 366 -23.44 3.84 21.79
N GLU A 367 -24.73 4.00 22.02
CA GLU A 367 -25.73 4.28 20.98
C GLU A 367 -25.52 5.65 20.31
N SER A 368 -25.03 6.65 21.06
CA SER A 368 -24.70 7.96 20.49
C SER A 368 -23.52 7.89 19.52
N ARG A 369 -22.59 6.95 19.74
CA ARG A 369 -21.35 6.79 18.96
C ARG A 369 -21.52 5.87 17.75
N ILE A 370 -22.27 4.78 17.89
CA ILE A 370 -22.48 3.80 16.81
C ILE A 370 -23.75 4.13 16.02
N ARG A 371 -23.58 4.85 14.90
CA ARG A 371 -24.70 5.44 14.15
C ARG A 371 -24.80 4.86 12.75
N ARG A 372 -25.98 4.38 12.38
CA ARG A 372 -26.25 3.80 11.07
C ARG A 372 -26.04 4.81 9.94
N GLU A 373 -26.52 6.02 10.16
CA GLU A 373 -26.62 7.09 9.19
C GLU A 373 -25.24 7.57 8.76
N THR A 374 -24.34 7.81 9.72
CA THR A 374 -22.98 8.29 9.45
C THR A 374 -22.10 7.18 8.89
N ILE A 375 -22.22 5.92 9.35
CA ILE A 375 -21.54 4.76 8.75
C ILE A 375 -21.95 4.57 7.28
N ALA A 376 -23.24 4.75 6.96
CA ALA A 376 -23.74 4.70 5.58
C ALA A 376 -23.24 5.91 4.74
N ALA A 377 -23.18 7.10 5.33
CA ALA A 377 -22.66 8.30 4.66
C ALA A 377 -21.17 8.16 4.35
N GLU A 378 -20.38 7.56 5.25
CA GLU A 378 -18.94 7.32 5.09
C GLU A 378 -18.62 6.50 3.83
N ASP A 379 -19.44 5.50 3.49
CA ASP A 379 -19.30 4.75 2.23
C ASP A 379 -19.40 5.66 1.00
N ILE A 380 -20.41 6.54 0.99
CA ILE A 380 -20.67 7.46 -0.11
C ILE A 380 -19.57 8.52 -0.19
N LEU A 381 -19.14 9.07 0.95
CA LEU A 381 -18.09 10.09 1.02
C LEU A 381 -16.73 9.55 0.59
N HIS A 382 -16.45 8.27 0.84
CA HIS A 382 -15.30 7.58 0.25
C HIS A 382 -15.36 7.54 -1.27
N ASP A 383 -16.52 7.15 -1.83
CA ASP A 383 -16.72 7.04 -3.28
C ASP A 383 -16.68 8.41 -3.97
N LEU A 384 -17.15 9.46 -3.29
CA LEU A 384 -17.07 10.86 -3.74
C LEU A 384 -15.66 11.45 -3.62
N GLY A 385 -14.79 10.85 -2.80
CA GLY A 385 -13.43 11.34 -2.56
C GLY A 385 -13.33 12.42 -1.48
N ALA A 386 -14.36 12.60 -0.64
CA ALA A 386 -14.32 13.50 0.51
C ALA A 386 -13.56 12.89 1.69
N PHE A 387 -13.51 11.55 1.78
CA PHE A 387 -12.58 10.85 2.68
C PHE A 387 -11.35 10.41 1.89
N SER A 388 -10.18 10.76 2.41
CA SER A 388 -8.92 10.67 1.66
C SER A 388 -8.13 9.40 1.96
N MET A 389 -8.32 8.78 3.13
CA MET A 389 -7.51 7.63 3.56
C MET A 389 -8.34 6.53 4.23
N ILE A 390 -7.83 5.30 4.18
CA ILE A 390 -8.33 4.14 4.95
C ILE A 390 -7.14 3.57 5.72
N SER A 391 -7.35 3.33 7.01
CA SER A 391 -6.39 2.82 7.98
C SER A 391 -7.02 1.68 8.80
N SER A 392 -6.25 0.99 9.65
CA SER A 392 -6.80 -0.11 10.45
C SER A 392 -7.48 0.33 11.72
N ASP A 393 -6.75 0.96 12.65
CA ASP A 393 -7.02 1.03 14.11
C ASP A 393 -6.65 -0.27 14.87
N SER A 394 -5.45 -0.78 14.58
CA SER A 394 -5.09 -2.18 14.83
C SER A 394 -5.28 -2.65 16.27
N GLN A 395 -6.17 -3.65 16.49
CA GLN A 395 -6.55 -4.18 17.81
C GLN A 395 -7.18 -3.16 18.78
N ALA A 396 -7.50 -1.95 18.34
CA ALA A 396 -8.14 -0.89 19.12
C ALA A 396 -9.40 -0.37 18.41
N MET A 397 -10.29 -1.29 18.01
CA MET A 397 -11.40 -1.07 17.07
C MET A 397 -11.02 -1.12 15.59
N GLY A 398 -10.07 -2.01 15.24
CA GLY A 398 -9.57 -2.15 13.87
C GLY A 398 -8.78 -3.42 13.60
N ARG A 399 -8.57 -3.70 12.30
CA ARG A 399 -7.98 -4.96 11.81
C ARG A 399 -6.79 -4.73 10.89
N ILE A 400 -5.57 -4.91 11.37
CA ILE A 400 -4.35 -4.55 10.61
C ILE A 400 -4.23 -5.23 9.24
N GLY A 401 -4.66 -6.49 9.11
CA GLY A 401 -4.57 -7.26 7.86
C GLY A 401 -5.67 -6.97 6.85
N GLU A 402 -6.56 -6.01 7.11
CA GLU A 402 -7.76 -5.78 6.30
C GLU A 402 -7.84 -4.38 5.67
N VAL A 403 -6.82 -3.52 5.81
CA VAL A 403 -6.82 -2.17 5.20
C VAL A 403 -7.08 -2.22 3.69
N ILE A 404 -6.30 -3.03 2.98
CA ILE A 404 -6.41 -3.20 1.52
C ILE A 404 -7.73 -3.90 1.17
N LEU A 405 -8.06 -4.99 1.88
CA LEU A 405 -9.29 -5.76 1.64
C LEU A 405 -10.55 -4.88 1.74
N ARG A 406 -10.65 -4.09 2.81
CA ARG A 406 -11.83 -3.27 3.12
C ARG A 406 -11.95 -2.11 2.16
N THR A 407 -10.83 -1.55 1.68
CA THR A 407 -10.81 -0.57 0.60
C THR A 407 -11.52 -1.09 -0.64
N TRP A 408 -11.15 -2.28 -1.11
CA TRP A 408 -11.72 -2.85 -2.34
C TRP A 408 -13.15 -3.34 -2.16
N GLN A 409 -13.53 -3.82 -0.98
CA GLN A 409 -14.92 -4.14 -0.64
C GLN A 409 -15.82 -2.89 -0.68
N THR A 410 -15.34 -1.75 -0.16
CA THR A 410 -16.08 -0.48 -0.25
C THR A 410 -16.21 -0.01 -1.69
N GLY A 411 -15.13 -0.02 -2.48
CA GLY A 411 -15.19 0.34 -3.91
C GLY A 411 -16.16 -0.57 -4.69
N HIS A 412 -16.14 -1.88 -4.41
CA HIS A 412 -17.06 -2.84 -4.98
C HIS A 412 -18.53 -2.52 -4.64
N LYS A 413 -18.84 -2.34 -3.35
CA LYS A 413 -20.19 -2.03 -2.88
C LYS A 413 -20.72 -0.75 -3.54
N MET A 414 -19.87 0.28 -3.60
CA MET A 414 -20.25 1.57 -4.18
C MET A 414 -20.51 1.47 -5.68
N LYS A 415 -19.75 0.64 -6.41
CA LYS A 415 -20.10 0.30 -7.79
C LYS A 415 -21.47 -0.36 -7.90
N VAL A 416 -21.73 -1.38 -7.07
CA VAL A 416 -23.00 -2.13 -7.12
C VAL A 416 -24.21 -1.23 -6.84
N GLN A 417 -24.08 -0.30 -5.89
CA GLN A 417 -25.20 0.53 -5.45
C GLN A 417 -25.34 1.84 -6.23
N ARG A 418 -24.23 2.43 -6.69
CA ARG A 418 -24.20 3.76 -7.31
C ARG A 418 -23.84 3.76 -8.80
N GLY A 419 -23.49 2.59 -9.34
CA GLY A 419 -23.08 2.44 -10.73
C GLY A 419 -21.67 2.95 -11.01
N TRP A 420 -21.40 3.24 -12.28
CA TRP A 420 -20.13 3.78 -12.73
C TRP A 420 -19.83 5.16 -12.14
N LEU A 421 -18.57 5.40 -11.78
CA LEU A 421 -18.10 6.68 -11.25
C LEU A 421 -17.37 7.44 -12.35
N ALA A 422 -17.97 8.54 -12.79
CA ALA A 422 -17.36 9.43 -13.77
C ALA A 422 -16.10 10.10 -13.18
N PRO A 423 -15.03 10.25 -13.99
CA PRO A 423 -13.90 11.11 -13.64
C PRO A 423 -14.33 12.54 -13.36
N ALA A 424 -13.64 13.22 -12.44
CA ALA A 424 -13.86 14.65 -12.23
C ALA A 424 -13.47 15.42 -13.50
N SER A 425 -14.43 16.09 -14.14
CA SER A 425 -14.18 16.92 -15.32
C SER A 425 -15.16 18.10 -15.37
N THR A 426 -14.77 19.17 -16.05
CA THR A 426 -15.63 20.36 -16.27
C THR A 426 -16.68 20.14 -17.35
N GLU A 427 -16.61 19.03 -18.08
CA GLU A 427 -17.51 18.69 -19.18
C GLU A 427 -18.41 17.50 -18.79
N ALA A 428 -19.54 17.34 -19.49
CA ALA A 428 -20.39 16.18 -19.30
C ALA A 428 -19.67 14.94 -19.87
N VAL A 429 -19.30 14.00 -18.99
CA VAL A 429 -18.73 12.71 -19.40
C VAL A 429 -19.88 11.75 -19.71
N GLU A 430 -19.91 11.19 -20.91
CA GLU A 430 -20.84 10.10 -21.23
C GLU A 430 -20.59 8.89 -20.31
N GLY A 431 -21.67 8.26 -19.84
CA GLY A 431 -21.59 7.06 -19.00
C GLY A 431 -20.81 5.95 -19.70
N SER A 432 -19.82 5.36 -19.03
CA SER A 432 -19.04 4.23 -19.55
C SER A 432 -19.12 3.02 -18.62
N ASP A 433 -19.71 1.92 -19.08
CA ASP A 433 -19.68 0.65 -18.33
C ASP A 433 -18.45 -0.21 -18.69
N ARG A 434 -17.46 0.38 -19.37
CA ARG A 434 -16.34 -0.36 -19.93
C ARG A 434 -15.33 -0.78 -18.86
N ASN A 435 -15.00 0.14 -17.96
CA ASN A 435 -14.01 -0.03 -16.89
C ASN A 435 -14.31 0.88 -15.69
N ASP A 436 -13.59 0.65 -14.59
CA ASP A 436 -13.69 1.38 -13.33
C ASP A 436 -12.38 2.08 -12.97
N ASN A 437 -11.55 2.44 -13.95
CA ASN A 437 -10.20 2.95 -13.72
C ASN A 437 -10.17 4.12 -12.75
N PHE A 438 -11.06 5.09 -12.93
CA PHE A 438 -11.13 6.26 -12.05
C PHE A 438 -11.45 5.89 -10.60
N ARG A 439 -12.41 4.97 -10.39
CA ARG A 439 -12.70 4.43 -9.05
C ARG A 439 -11.50 3.66 -8.51
N ALA A 440 -10.86 2.81 -9.31
CA ALA A 440 -9.70 2.04 -8.87
C ALA A 440 -8.53 2.94 -8.42
N LYS A 441 -8.19 3.96 -9.22
CA LYS A 441 -7.18 4.99 -8.90
C LYS A 441 -7.53 5.78 -7.63
N ARG A 442 -8.80 6.18 -7.49
CA ARG A 442 -9.29 6.86 -6.28
C ARG A 442 -9.15 6.01 -5.03
N TYR A 443 -9.45 4.71 -5.11
CA TYR A 443 -9.43 3.83 -3.95
C TYR A 443 -8.03 3.35 -3.58
N ILE A 444 -7.15 3.05 -4.56
CA ILE A 444 -5.76 2.67 -4.24
C ILE A 444 -5.01 3.82 -3.56
N ALA A 445 -5.27 5.07 -3.96
CA ALA A 445 -4.67 6.24 -3.34
C ALA A 445 -4.92 6.32 -1.82
N LYS A 446 -6.05 5.78 -1.33
CA LYS A 446 -6.47 5.86 0.07
C LYS A 446 -5.58 5.09 1.05
N TYR A 447 -4.84 4.09 0.57
CA TYR A 447 -3.92 3.31 1.41
C TYR A 447 -2.48 3.34 0.88
N THR A 448 -2.18 4.15 -0.14
CA THR A 448 -0.84 4.24 -0.73
C THR A 448 -0.33 5.68 -0.64
N ILE A 449 -0.63 6.52 -1.63
CA ILE A 449 -0.03 7.85 -1.73
C ILE A 449 -0.62 8.84 -0.72
N ASN A 450 -1.91 8.77 -0.40
CA ASN A 450 -2.53 9.75 0.50
C ASN A 450 -1.97 9.66 1.93
N PRO A 451 -1.86 8.46 2.56
CA PRO A 451 -1.16 8.35 3.84
C PRO A 451 0.30 8.82 3.78
N ALA A 452 0.99 8.58 2.66
CA ALA A 452 2.37 9.03 2.48
C ALA A 452 2.48 10.56 2.46
N ILE A 453 1.58 11.25 1.75
CA ILE A 453 1.51 12.71 1.69
C ILE A 453 1.14 13.26 3.06
N THR A 454 0.11 12.69 3.70
CA THR A 454 -0.36 13.15 5.01
C THR A 454 0.74 13.13 6.07
N HIS A 455 1.64 12.15 6.03
CA HIS A 455 2.72 12.04 7.01
C HIS A 455 4.10 12.50 6.50
N GLY A 456 4.16 13.21 5.37
CA GLY A 456 5.41 13.81 4.90
C GLY A 456 6.48 12.80 4.40
N ILE A 457 6.06 11.61 3.96
CA ILE A 457 6.97 10.54 3.50
C ILE A 457 6.80 10.17 2.02
N ALA A 458 5.99 10.93 1.28
CA ALA A 458 5.64 10.66 -0.11
C ALA A 458 6.83 10.67 -1.08
N GLU A 459 7.94 11.32 -0.73
CA GLU A 459 9.17 11.30 -1.55
C GLU A 459 9.84 9.92 -1.53
N HIS A 460 9.61 9.12 -0.49
CA HIS A 460 10.26 7.82 -0.30
C HIS A 460 9.39 6.62 -0.68
N VAL A 461 8.09 6.70 -0.41
CA VAL A 461 7.14 5.55 -0.54
C VAL A 461 5.75 6.00 -1.01
N GLY A 462 4.83 5.06 -1.15
CA GLY A 462 3.40 5.32 -1.37
C GLY A 462 2.95 5.32 -2.83
N SER A 463 3.85 5.09 -3.79
CA SER A 463 3.49 4.89 -5.20
C SER A 463 4.61 4.21 -5.97
N ILE A 464 4.28 3.69 -7.16
CA ILE A 464 5.22 3.11 -8.12
C ILE A 464 5.72 4.25 -9.01
N GLU A 465 6.70 5.00 -8.53
CA GLU A 465 7.31 6.13 -9.22
C GLU A 465 8.84 6.04 -9.13
N VAL A 466 9.52 6.50 -10.18
CA VAL A 466 10.99 6.48 -10.24
C VAL A 466 11.59 7.28 -9.08
N GLY A 467 12.60 6.71 -8.44
CA GLY A 467 13.32 7.28 -7.29
C GLY A 467 12.79 6.84 -5.93
N LYS A 468 11.57 6.31 -5.85
CA LYS A 468 11.00 5.80 -4.59
C LYS A 468 11.58 4.44 -4.23
N LEU A 469 11.51 4.09 -2.95
CA LEU A 469 11.88 2.77 -2.45
C LEU A 469 11.03 1.70 -3.14
N ALA A 470 11.64 0.59 -3.58
CA ALA A 470 10.95 -0.49 -4.27
C ALA A 470 10.17 -1.38 -3.29
N ASP A 471 9.15 -0.77 -2.68
CA ASP A 471 8.15 -1.39 -1.81
C ASP A 471 6.93 -1.74 -2.62
N LEU A 472 6.86 -2.99 -3.05
CA LEU A 472 5.98 -3.44 -4.11
C LEU A 472 5.27 -4.73 -3.74
N CYS A 473 4.01 -4.86 -4.15
CA CYS A 473 3.23 -6.08 -3.98
C CYS A 473 2.81 -6.62 -5.35
N LEU A 474 3.06 -7.91 -5.57
CA LEU A 474 2.59 -8.65 -6.74
C LEU A 474 1.35 -9.47 -6.37
N TRP A 475 0.34 -9.38 -7.21
CA TRP A 475 -0.96 -9.99 -6.99
C TRP A 475 -1.37 -10.82 -8.20
N ARG A 476 -1.80 -12.05 -7.95
CA ARG A 476 -2.63 -12.75 -8.93
C ARG A 476 -3.96 -12.00 -9.02
N PRO A 477 -4.50 -11.69 -10.22
CA PRO A 477 -5.77 -10.98 -10.35
C PRO A 477 -6.92 -11.60 -9.54
N ALA A 478 -6.97 -12.92 -9.46
CA ALA A 478 -7.99 -13.66 -8.70
C ALA A 478 -7.91 -13.47 -7.17
N PHE A 479 -6.77 -13.02 -6.63
CA PHE A 479 -6.54 -12.80 -5.20
C PHE A 479 -6.21 -11.33 -4.88
N PHE A 480 -6.37 -10.43 -5.85
CA PHE A 480 -6.07 -9.02 -5.71
C PHE A 480 -6.81 -8.40 -4.52
N GLY A 481 -6.06 -7.69 -3.67
CA GLY A 481 -6.59 -7.05 -2.48
C GLY A 481 -6.95 -7.99 -1.32
N VAL A 482 -6.74 -9.30 -1.48
CA VAL A 482 -7.02 -10.31 -0.45
C VAL A 482 -5.74 -10.95 0.07
N LYS A 483 -4.92 -11.52 -0.83
CA LYS A 483 -3.67 -12.20 -0.49
C LYS A 483 -2.64 -11.95 -1.59
N PRO A 484 -1.56 -11.19 -1.34
CA PRO A 484 -0.50 -11.00 -2.33
C PRO A 484 0.25 -12.31 -2.57
N GLU A 485 0.89 -12.42 -3.73
CA GLU A 485 1.83 -13.51 -4.06
C GLU A 485 3.20 -13.21 -3.46
N LEU A 486 3.70 -11.97 -3.67
CA LEU A 486 4.99 -11.48 -3.20
C LEU A 486 4.84 -10.07 -2.62
N VAL A 487 5.62 -9.79 -1.58
CA VAL A 487 5.81 -8.45 -1.01
C VAL A 487 7.30 -8.16 -0.96
N LEU A 488 7.71 -7.11 -1.66
CA LEU A 488 9.09 -6.62 -1.72
C LEU A 488 9.26 -5.45 -0.75
N LYS A 489 10.42 -5.40 -0.10
CA LYS A 489 10.92 -4.22 0.62
C LYS A 489 12.27 -3.84 0.08
N GLY A 490 12.42 -2.56 -0.28
CA GLY A 490 13.68 -2.05 -0.83
C GLY A 490 14.22 -2.94 -1.95
N GLY A 491 13.33 -3.43 -2.82
CA GLY A 491 13.70 -4.27 -3.97
C GLY A 491 13.95 -5.76 -3.69
N LEU A 492 13.98 -6.19 -2.43
CA LEU A 492 14.18 -7.59 -2.04
C LEU A 492 12.88 -8.23 -1.53
N ILE A 493 12.65 -9.50 -1.84
CA ILE A 493 11.43 -10.20 -1.40
C ILE A 493 11.47 -10.39 0.12
N ALA A 494 10.51 -9.75 0.81
CA ALA A 494 10.35 -9.82 2.25
C ALA A 494 9.37 -10.91 2.66
N TRP A 495 8.28 -11.09 1.93
CA TRP A 495 7.25 -12.09 2.21
C TRP A 495 6.68 -12.70 0.92
N ALA A 496 6.30 -13.98 0.96
CA ALA A 496 5.77 -14.69 -0.20
C ALA A 496 4.81 -15.83 0.16
N GLN A 497 3.85 -16.12 -0.74
CA GLN A 497 3.11 -17.38 -0.73
C GLN A 497 4.07 -18.53 -1.03
N MET A 498 4.33 -19.38 -0.04
CA MET A 498 5.35 -20.41 -0.15
C MET A 498 4.88 -21.74 0.42
N GLY A 499 5.09 -22.81 -0.36
CA GLY A 499 4.71 -24.18 -0.06
C GLY A 499 5.57 -24.87 0.98
N ASP A 500 5.62 -26.20 0.93
CA ASP A 500 6.53 -27.01 1.74
C ASP A 500 8.00 -26.74 1.37
N ALA A 501 8.80 -26.33 2.36
CA ALA A 501 10.21 -26.03 2.20
C ALA A 501 11.07 -27.27 1.85
N ASN A 502 10.55 -28.48 2.10
CA ASN A 502 11.22 -29.73 1.74
C ASN A 502 10.79 -30.28 0.36
N ALA A 503 9.82 -29.67 -0.31
CA ALA A 503 9.34 -30.15 -1.59
C ALA A 503 10.36 -29.92 -2.72
N SER A 504 10.18 -30.63 -3.83
CA SER A 504 11.06 -30.52 -5.02
C SER A 504 10.93 -29.20 -5.78
N ILE A 505 9.85 -28.46 -5.55
CA ILE A 505 9.50 -27.16 -6.15
C ILE A 505 8.70 -26.34 -5.11
N PRO A 506 8.54 -25.01 -5.25
CA PRO A 506 7.99 -24.17 -4.18
C PRO A 506 6.46 -24.17 -4.02
N THR A 507 5.70 -24.76 -4.94
CA THR A 507 4.22 -24.73 -4.99
C THR A 507 3.44 -25.86 -4.29
N PRO A 508 4.03 -27.01 -3.92
CA PRO A 508 3.33 -28.05 -3.18
C PRO A 508 2.86 -27.57 -1.80
N GLN A 509 1.70 -28.08 -1.39
CA GLN A 509 1.03 -27.70 -0.15
C GLN A 509 1.82 -28.12 1.10
N PRO A 510 1.67 -27.41 2.24
CA PRO A 510 0.77 -26.27 2.46
C PRO A 510 1.37 -24.93 2.04
N VAL A 511 0.68 -24.20 1.15
CA VAL A 511 1.04 -22.85 0.73
C VAL A 511 0.42 -21.82 1.68
N HIS A 512 1.26 -20.95 2.24
CA HIS A 512 0.85 -19.79 3.02
C HIS A 512 1.91 -18.69 2.97
N MET A 513 1.58 -17.49 3.44
CA MET A 513 2.51 -16.38 3.55
C MET A 513 3.63 -16.72 4.54
N ARG A 514 4.89 -16.56 4.11
CA ARG A 514 6.08 -16.79 4.94
C ARG A 514 7.10 -15.66 4.80
N PRO A 515 7.88 -15.38 5.84
CA PRO A 515 9.01 -14.47 5.77
C PRO A 515 10.11 -15.03 4.85
N MET A 516 10.61 -14.19 3.96
CA MET A 516 11.67 -14.43 2.97
C MET A 516 12.95 -13.68 3.35
N PHE A 517 13.98 -13.76 2.51
CA PHE A 517 15.33 -13.31 2.86
C PHE A 517 15.46 -11.82 3.28
N ALA A 518 14.60 -10.91 2.82
CA ALA A 518 14.62 -9.52 3.31
C ALA A 518 14.16 -9.40 4.79
N SER A 519 13.54 -10.44 5.36
CA SER A 519 13.11 -10.48 6.76
C SER A 519 14.20 -10.91 7.74
N TYR A 520 15.46 -11.10 7.28
CA TYR A 520 16.51 -11.71 8.11
C TYR A 520 17.82 -10.93 8.08
N GLY A 521 18.51 -10.92 9.23
CA GLY A 521 19.83 -10.32 9.39
C GLY A 521 19.86 -8.83 9.01
N GLY A 522 21.02 -8.36 8.54
CA GLY A 522 21.18 -6.95 8.14
C GLY A 522 20.41 -6.54 6.88
N ALA A 523 19.81 -7.49 6.15
CA ALA A 523 18.97 -7.17 4.99
C ALA A 523 17.74 -6.37 5.43
N MET A 524 17.13 -6.76 6.56
CA MET A 524 15.95 -6.12 7.12
C MET A 524 16.11 -4.62 7.33
N THR A 525 17.24 -4.21 7.94
CA THR A 525 17.59 -2.81 8.18
C THR A 525 18.08 -2.09 6.92
N ALA A 526 18.62 -2.82 5.93
CA ALA A 526 19.08 -2.24 4.66
C ALA A 526 17.93 -1.98 3.67
N THR A 527 16.80 -2.66 3.83
CA THR A 527 15.65 -2.59 2.91
C THR A 527 14.43 -1.82 3.45
N SER A 528 14.57 -1.22 4.62
CA SER A 528 13.47 -0.56 5.35
C SER A 528 13.90 0.82 5.84
N LEU A 529 12.93 1.68 6.13
CA LEU A 529 13.15 3.03 6.63
C LEU A 529 12.49 3.22 8.00
N THR A 530 13.20 3.87 8.91
CA THR A 530 12.60 4.44 10.12
C THR A 530 12.45 5.94 9.90
N PHE A 531 11.21 6.40 9.77
CA PHE A 531 10.91 7.82 9.68
C PHE A 531 10.98 8.44 11.08
N VAL A 532 11.59 9.61 11.17
CA VAL A 532 11.73 10.43 12.39
C VAL A 532 11.57 11.91 12.02
N SER A 533 11.37 12.80 13.00
CA SER A 533 11.41 14.25 12.76
C SER A 533 12.80 14.71 12.31
N GLN A 534 12.85 15.85 11.59
CA GLN A 534 14.12 16.48 11.22
C GLN A 534 14.96 16.81 12.47
N ALA A 535 14.33 17.28 13.55
CA ALA A 535 15.02 17.59 14.80
C ALA A 535 15.74 16.38 15.41
N ALA A 536 15.12 15.20 15.38
CA ALA A 536 15.76 13.98 15.85
C ALA A 536 16.92 13.54 14.94
N LEU A 537 16.75 13.69 13.62
CA LEU A 537 17.78 13.39 12.64
C LEU A 537 19.01 14.28 12.82
N ASP A 538 18.81 15.60 12.98
CA ASP A 538 19.88 16.59 13.22
C ASP A 538 20.62 16.33 14.54
N GLN A 539 19.95 15.73 15.52
CA GLN A 539 20.56 15.29 16.77
C GLN A 539 21.36 13.99 16.64
N GLY A 540 21.37 13.34 15.47
CA GLY A 540 22.10 12.10 15.23
C GLY A 540 21.47 10.90 15.93
N ILE A 541 20.13 10.84 16.00
CA ILE A 541 19.41 9.73 16.68
C ILE A 541 19.85 8.35 16.18
N GLY A 542 20.12 8.22 14.87
CA GLY A 542 20.59 6.99 14.26
C GLY A 542 21.91 6.49 14.85
N ASP A 543 22.84 7.39 15.21
CA ASP A 543 24.09 7.00 15.87
C ASP A 543 23.92 6.75 17.37
N ARG A 544 23.03 7.51 18.03
CA ARG A 544 22.77 7.38 19.47
C ARG A 544 22.10 6.06 19.85
N LEU A 545 21.28 5.51 18.95
CA LEU A 545 20.48 4.30 19.23
C LEU A 545 21.11 3.01 18.70
N LYS A 546 22.26 3.07 18.02
CA LYS A 546 22.97 1.88 17.53
C LYS A 546 23.20 0.87 18.67
N PRO A 547 22.96 -0.43 18.45
CA PRO A 547 23.40 -1.44 19.38
C PRO A 547 24.92 -1.38 19.52
N ALA A 548 25.39 -1.39 20.77
CA ALA A 548 26.81 -1.29 21.13
C ALA A 548 27.63 -2.51 20.69
#